data_AF-A0A3C1P2K4-F1
#
_entry.id   AF-A0A3C1P2K4-F1
#
_cell.length_a   1.000
_cell.length_b   1.000
_cell.length_c   1.000
_cell.angle_alpha   90.00
_cell.angle_beta   90.00
_cell.angle_gamma   90.00
#
_symmetry.space_group_name_H-M   'P 1'
#
loop_
_entity.id
_entity.type
_entity.pdbx_description
1 polymer ?
#
loop_
_entity_poly.entity_id
_entity_poly.type
_entity_poly.pdbx_seq_one_letter_code
_entity_poly.pdbx_strand_id
1 'polypeptide(L)' 'MTITPDPARGAEVFADDRAYVFHSWSAQKALKPMCIAGAEGSYFWDYDGNR' A
#
# COMPACT_ATOMS: atom_id res chain seq x y z
N MET A 1 7.42 16.81 1.87
CA MET A 1 6.17 16.27 1.29
C MET A 1 5.17 16.12 2.42
N THR A 2 3.96 16.66 2.34
CA THR A 2 2.91 16.38 3.35
C THR A 2 2.02 15.26 2.84
N ILE A 3 2.11 14.08 3.44
CA ILE A 3 1.18 12.98 3.21
C ILE A 3 -0.02 13.17 4.15
N THR A 4 -1.22 13.31 3.58
CA THR A 4 -2.47 13.32 4.34
C THR A 4 -3.01 11.89 4.41
N PRO A 5 -3.22 11.31 5.61
CA PRO A 5 -3.79 9.98 5.73
C PRO A 5 -5.16 9.88 5.05
N ASP A 6 -5.36 8.82 4.27
CA ASP A 6 -6.62 8.48 3.62
C ASP A 6 -6.82 6.94 3.64
N PRO A 7 -7.26 6.39 4.78
CA PRO A 7 -7.46 4.95 4.94
C PRO A 7 -8.50 4.36 3.98
N ALA A 8 -9.49 5.15 3.57
CA ALA A 8 -10.51 4.71 2.63
C ALA A 8 -9.89 4.43 1.26
N ARG A 9 -9.05 5.36 0.77
CA ARG A 9 -8.29 5.15 -0.46
C ARG A 9 -7.31 3.98 -0.32
N GLY A 10 -6.67 3.83 0.83
CA GLY A 10 -5.78 2.68 1.11
C GLY A 10 -6.49 1.34 0.97
N ALA A 11 -7.72 1.22 1.48
CA ALA A 11 -8.53 0.02 1.36
C ALA A 11 -8.91 -0.31 -0.08
N GLU A 12 -9.23 0.69 -0.90
CA GLU A 12 -9.48 0.52 -2.34
C GLU A 12 -8.23 0.01 -3.07
N VAL A 13 -7.09 0.63 -2.84
CA VAL A 13 -5.80 0.23 -3.44
C VAL A 13 -5.45 -1.21 -3.06
N PHE A 14 -5.67 -1.59 -1.80
CA PHE A 14 -5.46 -2.97 -1.35
C PHE A 14 -6.39 -3.96 -2.06
N ALA A 15 -7.67 -3.62 -2.22
CA ALA A 15 -8.65 -4.48 -2.88
C ALA A 15 -8.31 -4.67 -4.37
N ASP A 16 -7.95 -3.59 -5.06
CA ASP A 16 -7.56 -3.61 -6.47
C ASP A 16 -6.26 -4.41 -6.67
N ASP A 17 -5.26 -4.23 -5.79
CA ASP A 17 -4.03 -5.01 -5.83
C ASP A 17 -4.32 -6.51 -5.71
N ARG A 18 -5.13 -6.90 -4.71
CA ARG A 18 -5.55 -8.29 -4.49
C ARG A 18 -6.35 -8.89 -5.66
N ALA A 19 -7.06 -8.06 -6.42
CA ALA A 19 -7.89 -8.50 -7.54
C ALA A 19 -7.10 -8.64 -8.85
N TYR A 20 -6.10 -7.78 -9.08
CA TYR A 20 -5.53 -7.58 -10.42
C TYR A 20 -4.02 -7.71 -10.50
N VAL A 21 -3.29 -7.70 -9.37
CA VAL A 21 -1.82 -7.74 -9.37
C VAL A 21 -1.32 -9.11 -8.92
N PHE A 22 -0.56 -9.78 -9.79
CA PHE A 22 0.17 -10.99 -9.44
C PHE A 22 1.59 -10.62 -9.01
N HIS A 23 1.89 -10.77 -7.72
CA HIS A 23 3.18 -10.35 -7.15
C HIS A 23 4.26 -11.39 -7.35
N SER A 24 5.42 -10.98 -7.84
CA SER A 24 6.57 -11.87 -7.96
C SER A 24 7.04 -12.39 -6.59
N TRP A 25 7.62 -13.59 -6.59
CA TRP A 25 8.21 -14.25 -5.40
C TRP A 25 7.29 -14.35 -4.18
N SER A 26 5.97 -14.37 -4.40
CA SER A 26 4.98 -14.37 -3.33
C SER A 26 3.96 -15.48 -3.49
N ALA A 27 3.57 -16.10 -2.37
CA ALA A 27 2.41 -16.98 -2.34
C ALA A 27 1.13 -16.13 -2.35
N GLN A 28 0.47 -16.03 -3.51
CA GLN A 28 -0.63 -15.07 -3.74
C GLN A 28 -1.74 -15.15 -2.69
N LYS A 29 -2.15 -16.35 -2.26
CA LYS A 29 -3.26 -16.51 -1.30
C LYS A 29 -2.98 -15.84 0.05
N ALA A 30 -1.74 -15.88 0.53
CA ALA A 30 -1.36 -15.39 1.86
C ALA A 30 -0.84 -13.94 1.87
N LEU A 31 -0.58 -13.36 0.69
CA LEU A 31 0.03 -12.04 0.57
C LEU A 31 -0.88 -10.93 1.11
N LYS A 32 -0.33 -10.10 2.01
CA LYS A 32 -0.94 -8.85 2.49
C LYS A 32 -0.04 -7.69 2.09
N PRO A 33 -0.23 -7.13 0.89
CA PRO A 33 0.64 -6.06 0.38
C PRO A 33 0.48 -4.79 1.23
N MET A 34 1.60 -4.10 1.46
CA MET A 34 1.61 -2.77 2.06
C MET A 34 1.37 -1.72 0.97
N CYS A 35 0.30 -0.93 1.11
CA CYS A 35 -0.05 0.12 0.16
C CYS A 35 0.69 1.42 0.53
N ILE A 36 1.70 1.78 -0.25
CA ILE A 36 2.49 3.01 -0.05
C ILE A 36 1.76 4.21 -0.65
N ALA A 37 1.52 5.24 0.15
CA ALA A 37 0.90 6.51 -0.25
C ALA A 37 1.92 7.53 -0.75
N GLY A 38 3.16 7.49 -0.24
CA GLY A 38 4.23 8.38 -0.69
C GLY A 38 5.60 8.06 -0.08
N ALA A 39 6.62 8.79 -0.53
CA ALA A 39 8.01 8.61 -0.12
C ALA A 39 8.77 9.94 -0.09
N GLU A 40 9.75 10.05 0.80
CA GLU A 40 10.67 11.18 0.92
C GLU A 40 12.00 10.71 1.51
N GLY A 41 13.09 10.93 0.77
CA GLY A 41 14.41 10.40 1.13
C GLY A 41 14.39 8.88 1.22
N SER A 42 14.74 8.33 2.38
CA SER A 42 14.75 6.88 2.66
C SER A 42 13.53 6.41 3.47
N TYR A 43 12.47 7.23 3.54
CA TYR A 43 11.25 6.93 4.27
C TYR A 43 10.05 6.85 3.34
N PHE A 44 9.09 6.01 3.73
CA PHE A 44 7.81 5.82 3.06
C PHE A 44 6.69 6.13 4.04
N TRP A 45 5.49 6.35 3.51
CA TRP A 45 4.29 6.43 4.33
C TRP A 45 3.19 5.60 3.68
N ASP A 46 2.41 4.89 4.49
CA ASP A 46 1.19 4.25 4.03
C ASP A 46 -0.02 5.21 4.10
N TYR A 47 -1.18 4.70 3.69
CA TYR A 47 -2.44 5.46 3.68
C TYR A 47 -3.00 5.75 5.09
N ASP A 48 -2.52 5.05 6.13
CA ASP A 48 -2.89 5.30 7.52
C ASP A 48 -1.99 6.37 8.17
N GLY A 49 -0.92 6.79 7.47
CA GLY A 49 0.05 7.76 7.96
C GLY A 49 1.20 7.14 8.77
N ASN A 50 1.34 5.81 8.75
CA ASN A 50 2.50 5.14 9.32
C ASN A 50 3.72 5.39 8.43
N ARG A 51 4.89 5.58 9.04
CA ARG A 51 6.17 5.80 8.35
C ARG A 51 7.03 4.55 8.34
#